data_AF-A0A6P0IY08-F1
#
_entry.id   AF-A0A6P0IY08-F1
#
_cell.length_a   1.000
_cell.length_b   1.000
_cell.length_c   1.000
_cell.angle_alpha   90.00
_cell.angle_beta   90.00
_cell.angle_gamma   90.00
#
_symmetry.space_group_name_H-M   'P 1'
#
loop_
_entity.id
_entity.type
_entity.pdbx_description
1 polymer ?
#
loop_
_entity_poly.entity_id
_entity_poly.type
_entity_poly.pdbx_seq_one_letter_code
_entity_poly.pdbx_strand_id
1 'polypeptide(L)'
;MLLWAFDEMRHLKKIAQKMVRLPLKLYNGVTAGPPFQLPYTLDLPDLERDRWRVHLDVVKASLTLVEKALQDDGSPDQKDPFLEDLQRSDRGRLSILEALAAGQSIPTHARTESFQKVARILEEAVRGFSIDAHSNFWAGINREQFVQLHMFNRPFLRRNEDDCNLTAEGSELVSRLESSSKTGKMPRYRPLVDSSRQEFVREWIDAQAPDNEPPGQIGVHHEREPNLEPLPSWEQFRKSERVGYRSDIRPLFRDFDLETLQRLDGIDLNDVENVRANGEKLRERLNEGSLPYDACWSDELIDLFERWIDSGMEN
;
A
#
# COMPACT_ATOMS: atom_id res chain seq x y z
N MET A 1 13.45 -8.39 10.70
CA MET A 1 13.44 -9.69 10.01
C MET A 1 12.02 -10.06 9.58
N LEU A 2 11.08 -10.31 10.52
CA LEU A 2 9.69 -10.64 10.15
C LEU A 2 8.98 -9.53 9.36
N LEU A 3 9.18 -8.25 9.74
CA LEU A 3 8.60 -7.13 9.00
C LEU A 3 9.12 -7.06 7.55
N TRP A 4 10.41 -7.31 7.32
CA TRP A 4 10.98 -7.26 5.97
C TRP A 4 10.29 -8.25 5.03
N ALA A 5 10.01 -9.47 5.51
CA ALA A 5 9.27 -10.45 4.72
C ALA A 5 7.83 -9.96 4.39
N PHE A 6 7.15 -9.32 5.35
CA PHE A 6 5.83 -8.74 5.08
C PHE A 6 5.92 -7.55 4.10
N ASP A 7 6.94 -6.70 4.23
CA ASP A 7 7.20 -5.60 3.31
C ASP A 7 7.40 -6.14 1.89
N GLU A 8 8.25 -7.15 1.71
CA GLU A 8 8.46 -7.79 0.41
C GLU A 8 7.15 -8.35 -0.17
N MET A 9 6.32 -9.02 0.63
CA MET A 9 5.04 -9.54 0.15
C MET A 9 4.08 -8.42 -0.30
N ARG A 10 4.08 -7.27 0.40
CA ARG A 10 3.26 -6.11 0.02
C ARG A 10 3.83 -5.45 -1.24
N HIS A 11 5.14 -5.30 -1.34
CA HIS A 11 5.80 -4.79 -2.54
C HIS A 11 5.46 -5.65 -3.76
N LEU A 12 5.57 -6.98 -3.65
CA LEU A 12 5.23 -7.91 -4.73
C LEU A 12 3.78 -7.76 -5.18
N LYS A 13 2.84 -7.56 -4.25
CA LYS A 13 1.43 -7.28 -4.60
C LYS A 13 1.31 -6.01 -5.44
N LYS A 14 1.92 -4.90 -5.01
CA LYS A 14 1.85 -3.61 -5.73
C LYS A 14 2.50 -3.68 -7.10
N ILE A 15 3.67 -4.31 -7.20
CA ILE A 15 4.39 -4.55 -8.46
C ILE A 15 3.53 -5.40 -9.40
N ALA A 16 2.97 -6.51 -8.91
CA ALA A 16 2.10 -7.37 -9.71
C ALA A 16 0.87 -6.59 -10.23
N GLN A 17 0.24 -5.75 -9.41
CA GLN A 17 -0.89 -4.91 -9.80
C GLN A 17 -0.53 -3.86 -10.87
N LYS A 18 0.70 -3.33 -10.86
CA LYS A 18 1.19 -2.47 -11.95
C LYS A 18 1.43 -3.30 -13.21
N MET A 19 2.14 -4.43 -13.08
CA MET A 19 2.52 -5.27 -14.21
C MET A 19 1.33 -5.84 -14.98
N VAL A 20 0.25 -6.27 -14.32
CA VAL A 20 -0.95 -6.79 -15.01
C VAL A 20 -1.72 -5.74 -15.81
N ARG A 21 -1.34 -4.46 -15.70
CA ARG A 21 -1.88 -3.36 -16.52
C ARG A 21 -1.00 -3.03 -17.73
N LEU A 22 0.25 -3.51 -17.76
CA LEU A 22 1.12 -3.35 -18.92
C LEU A 22 0.58 -4.16 -20.10
N PRO A 23 0.73 -3.69 -21.34
CA PRO A 23 0.38 -4.48 -22.51
C PRO A 23 1.31 -5.71 -22.63
N LEU A 24 0.75 -6.89 -22.92
CA LEU A 24 1.52 -8.11 -23.20
C LEU A 24 2.42 -7.93 -24.42
N LYS A 25 1.92 -7.22 -25.43
CA LYS A 25 2.65 -6.74 -26.60
C LYS A 25 2.11 -5.35 -26.96
N LEU A 26 2.95 -4.50 -27.53
CA LEU A 26 2.62 -3.10 -27.89
C LEU A 26 1.32 -2.93 -28.72
N TYR A 27 0.79 -3.99 -29.36
CA TYR A 27 -0.33 -3.91 -30.30
C TYR A 27 -1.29 -5.12 -30.27
N ASN A 28 -1.64 -5.68 -29.11
CA ASN A 28 -2.57 -6.83 -29.07
C ASN A 28 -3.79 -6.67 -28.17
N GLY A 29 -3.96 -5.56 -27.45
CA GLY A 29 -5.10 -5.35 -26.55
C GLY A 29 -5.19 -6.35 -25.39
N VAL A 30 -4.16 -7.17 -25.18
CA VAL A 30 -4.06 -8.13 -24.07
C VAL A 30 -3.03 -7.58 -23.09
N THR A 31 -3.33 -7.62 -21.80
CA THR A 31 -2.38 -7.19 -20.77
C THR A 31 -1.45 -8.32 -20.33
N ALA A 32 -0.34 -7.97 -19.68
CA ALA A 32 0.59 -8.93 -19.12
C ALA A 32 -0.08 -9.74 -18.00
N GLY A 33 0.28 -11.02 -17.89
CA GLY A 33 -0.13 -11.85 -16.77
C GLY A 33 0.62 -11.49 -15.49
N PRO A 34 0.13 -11.94 -14.32
CA PRO A 34 0.86 -11.77 -13.08
C PRO A 34 2.21 -12.49 -13.18
N PRO A 35 3.33 -11.84 -12.85
CA PRO A 35 4.64 -12.44 -12.89
C PRO A 35 4.80 -13.38 -11.69
N PHE A 36 4.50 -14.65 -11.85
CA PHE A 36 4.91 -15.65 -10.87
C PHE A 36 5.91 -16.59 -11.55
N GLN A 37 7.18 -16.33 -11.30
CA GLN A 37 8.22 -17.32 -11.51
C GLN A 37 8.70 -17.77 -10.14
N LEU A 38 8.65 -19.07 -9.88
CA LEU A 38 9.31 -19.62 -8.70
C LEU A 38 10.80 -19.29 -8.79
N PRO A 39 11.49 -19.04 -7.65
CA PRO A 39 12.91 -18.81 -7.67
C PRO A 39 13.61 -19.95 -8.43
N TYR A 40 14.55 -19.57 -9.30
CA TYR A 40 15.25 -20.49 -10.22
C TYR A 40 15.92 -21.67 -9.50
N THR A 41 16.19 -21.53 -8.20
CA THR A 41 16.54 -22.60 -7.27
C THR A 41 16.08 -22.26 -5.85
N LEU A 42 15.70 -23.26 -5.06
CA LEU A 42 15.46 -23.15 -3.61
C LEU A 42 16.69 -23.61 -2.79
N ASP A 43 17.81 -23.89 -3.46
CA ASP A 43 19.05 -24.29 -2.82
C ASP A 43 19.69 -23.07 -2.14
N LEU A 44 19.40 -22.92 -0.84
CA LEU A 44 19.97 -21.88 -0.01
C LEU A 44 21.25 -22.41 0.66
N PRO A 45 22.33 -21.62 0.73
CA PRO A 45 23.53 -22.03 1.46
C PRO A 45 23.23 -22.45 2.90
N ASP A 46 23.94 -23.46 3.42
CA ASP A 46 23.71 -23.95 4.78
C ASP A 46 24.03 -22.90 5.85
N LEU A 47 25.12 -22.15 5.63
CA LEU A 47 25.59 -21.15 6.58
C LEU A 47 24.80 -19.85 6.46
N GLU A 48 24.36 -19.33 7.62
CA GLU A 48 23.58 -18.08 7.70
C GLU A 48 24.26 -16.91 6.98
N ARG A 49 25.56 -16.71 7.21
CA ARG A 49 26.34 -15.64 6.54
C ARG A 49 26.29 -15.72 5.02
N ASP A 50 26.24 -16.94 4.46
CA ASP A 50 26.27 -17.15 3.02
C ASP A 50 24.88 -16.92 2.43
N ARG A 51 23.80 -17.17 3.18
CA ARG A 51 22.44 -16.71 2.83
C ARG A 51 22.38 -15.18 2.76
N TRP A 52 23.00 -14.50 3.72
CA TRP A 52 23.08 -13.04 3.74
C TRP A 52 23.86 -12.46 2.56
N ARG A 53 24.94 -13.14 2.13
CA ARG A 53 25.67 -12.77 0.90
C ARG A 53 24.79 -12.85 -0.34
N VAL A 54 24.02 -13.93 -0.49
CA VAL A 54 23.07 -14.06 -1.61
C VAL A 54 22.07 -12.90 -1.59
N HIS A 55 21.49 -12.56 -0.44
CA HIS A 55 20.57 -11.43 -0.33
C HIS A 55 21.23 -10.08 -0.64
N LEU A 56 22.45 -9.87 -0.16
CA LEU A 56 23.23 -8.66 -0.46
C LEU A 56 23.49 -8.51 -1.96
N ASP A 57 23.88 -9.59 -2.64
CA ASP A 57 24.15 -9.60 -4.08
C ASP A 57 22.88 -9.31 -4.88
N VAL A 58 21.74 -9.90 -4.50
CA VAL A 58 20.43 -9.65 -5.13
C VAL A 58 20.01 -8.19 -4.99
N VAL A 59 20.13 -7.59 -3.80
CA VAL A 59 19.79 -6.18 -3.56
C VAL A 59 20.71 -5.25 -4.35
N LYS A 60 22.02 -5.52 -4.37
CA LYS A 60 23.00 -4.74 -5.16
C LYS A 60 22.72 -4.83 -6.66
N ALA A 61 22.41 -6.03 -7.17
CA ALA A 61 22.04 -6.22 -8.56
C ALA A 61 20.73 -5.48 -8.91
N SER A 62 19.72 -5.56 -8.04
CA SER A 62 18.45 -4.84 -8.20
C SER A 62 18.68 -3.33 -8.30
N LEU A 63 19.41 -2.73 -7.35
CA LEU A 63 19.73 -1.30 -7.38
C LEU A 63 20.48 -0.90 -8.65
N THR A 64 21.44 -1.71 -9.10
CA THR A 64 22.19 -1.46 -10.34
C THR A 64 21.29 -1.49 -11.57
N LEU A 65 20.36 -2.45 -11.64
CA LEU A 65 19.40 -2.58 -12.74
C LEU A 65 18.45 -1.38 -12.77
N VAL A 66 17.95 -0.95 -11.61
CA VAL A 66 17.09 0.24 -11.51
C VAL A 66 17.86 1.48 -11.93
N GLU A 67 19.07 1.70 -11.42
CA GLU A 67 19.89 2.85 -11.80
C GLU A 67 20.18 2.89 -13.30
N LYS A 68 20.46 1.74 -13.91
CA LYS A 68 20.62 1.62 -15.36
C LYS A 68 19.34 1.93 -16.13
N ALA A 69 18.20 1.40 -15.69
CA ALA A 69 16.90 1.65 -16.32
C ALA A 69 16.46 3.12 -16.24
N LEU A 70 16.88 3.84 -15.18
CA LEU A 70 16.59 5.25 -14.98
C LEU A 70 17.52 6.20 -15.75
N GLN A 71 18.63 5.70 -16.30
CA GLN A 71 19.53 6.48 -17.16
C GLN A 71 18.98 6.66 -18.59
N ASP A 72 18.05 5.79 -19.01
CA ASP A 72 17.38 5.92 -20.30
C ASP A 72 16.37 7.08 -20.26
N ASP A 73 16.64 8.13 -21.06
CA ASP A 73 15.80 9.31 -21.16
C ASP A 73 14.39 8.94 -21.65
N GLY A 74 13.37 9.34 -20.90
CA GLY A 74 11.96 9.05 -21.22
C GLY A 74 11.35 7.80 -20.56
N SER A 75 12.02 7.18 -19.58
CA SER A 75 11.39 6.11 -18.78
C SER A 75 10.14 6.64 -18.04
N PRO A 76 8.96 6.01 -18.19
CA PRO A 76 7.72 6.46 -17.54
C PRO A 76 7.81 6.40 -16.01
N ASP A 77 8.71 5.55 -15.49
CA ASP A 77 8.87 5.29 -14.06
C ASP A 77 9.93 6.19 -13.40
N GLN A 78 10.55 7.13 -14.13
CA GLN A 78 11.62 7.99 -13.59
C GLN A 78 11.16 8.88 -12.43
N LYS A 79 9.85 9.10 -12.31
CA LYS A 79 9.22 9.85 -11.21
C LYS A 79 8.18 9.01 -10.47
N ASP A 80 8.32 7.68 -10.50
CA ASP A 80 7.43 6.80 -9.75
C ASP A 80 7.77 6.86 -8.24
N PRO A 81 6.85 7.36 -7.39
CA PRO A 81 7.10 7.54 -5.97
C PRO A 81 7.32 6.21 -5.22
N PHE A 82 6.73 5.12 -5.70
CA PHE A 82 6.93 3.80 -5.12
C PHE A 82 8.32 3.26 -5.45
N LEU A 83 8.82 3.49 -6.66
CA LEU A 83 10.19 3.11 -7.04
C LEU A 83 11.23 3.86 -6.19
N GLU A 84 11.02 5.15 -5.93
CA GLU A 84 11.86 5.93 -5.01
C GLU A 84 11.88 5.34 -3.59
N ASP A 85 10.72 4.91 -3.09
CA ASP A 85 10.59 4.32 -1.76
C ASP A 85 11.28 2.95 -1.68
N LEU A 86 11.17 2.12 -2.72
CA LEU A 86 11.90 0.85 -2.83
C LEU A 86 13.41 1.08 -2.82
N GLN A 87 13.93 2.00 -3.65
CA GLN A 87 15.35 2.33 -3.67
C GLN A 87 15.85 2.85 -2.32
N ARG A 88 15.05 3.69 -1.63
CA ARG A 88 15.39 4.19 -0.29
C ARG A 88 15.47 3.04 0.72
N SER A 89 14.49 2.14 0.69
CA SER A 89 14.44 0.96 1.55
C SER A 89 15.64 0.04 1.33
N ASP A 90 15.94 -0.29 0.08
CA ASP A 90 17.08 -1.14 -0.30
C ASP A 90 18.42 -0.53 0.11
N ARG A 91 18.63 0.77 -0.17
CA ARG A 91 19.84 1.49 0.26
C ARG A 91 19.97 1.52 1.79
N GLY A 92 18.86 1.72 2.51
CA GLY A 92 18.85 1.67 3.97
C GLY A 92 19.22 0.29 4.53
N ARG A 93 18.85 -0.78 3.82
CA ARG A 93 19.13 -2.17 4.22
C ARG A 93 20.57 -2.62 3.90
N LEU A 94 21.24 -2.01 2.92
CA LEU A 94 22.60 -2.41 2.51
C LEU A 94 23.57 -2.51 3.69
N SER A 95 23.61 -1.50 4.56
CA SER A 95 24.54 -1.51 5.70
C SER A 95 24.30 -2.68 6.68
N ILE A 96 23.03 -3.10 6.83
CA ILE A 96 22.66 -4.26 7.66
C ILE A 96 23.08 -5.55 6.95
N LEU A 97 22.77 -5.67 5.66
CA LEU A 97 23.10 -6.86 4.86
C LEU A 97 24.62 -7.07 4.77
N GLU A 98 25.40 -6.01 4.61
CA GLU A 98 26.87 -6.06 4.59
C GLU A 98 27.45 -6.56 5.91
N ALA A 99 26.95 -6.06 7.04
CA ALA A 99 27.36 -6.52 8.36
C ALA A 99 27.01 -8.00 8.57
N LEU A 100 25.77 -8.41 8.26
CA LEU A 100 25.32 -9.80 8.41
C LEU A 100 26.07 -10.76 7.48
N ALA A 101 26.36 -10.35 6.24
CA ALA A 101 27.16 -11.10 5.28
C ALA A 101 28.63 -11.25 5.71
N ALA A 102 29.14 -10.31 6.50
CA ALA A 102 30.45 -10.38 7.16
C ALA A 102 30.42 -11.20 8.47
N GLY A 103 29.27 -11.71 8.89
CA GLY A 103 29.10 -12.42 10.17
C GLY A 103 29.14 -11.49 11.40
N GLN A 104 28.91 -10.19 11.20
CA GLN A 104 28.87 -9.19 12.25
C GLN A 104 27.43 -8.98 12.74
N SER A 105 27.29 -8.38 13.92
CA SER A 105 25.98 -7.96 14.45
C SER A 105 25.41 -6.78 13.67
N ILE A 106 24.09 -6.59 13.75
CA ILE A 106 23.40 -5.42 13.19
C ILE A 106 24.10 -4.12 13.65
N PRO A 107 24.52 -3.24 12.73
CA PRO A 107 25.19 -1.99 13.06
C PRO A 107 24.37 -1.12 14.00
N THR A 108 25.02 -0.39 14.90
CA THR A 108 24.33 0.45 15.90
C THR A 108 23.45 1.51 15.24
N HIS A 109 23.92 2.16 14.17
CA HIS A 109 23.14 3.17 13.43
C HIS A 109 21.91 2.60 12.72
N ALA A 110 21.85 1.28 12.52
CA ALA A 110 20.72 0.61 11.91
C ALA A 110 19.72 0.06 12.94
N ARG A 111 20.03 0.19 14.24
CA ARG A 111 19.09 -0.11 15.30
C ARG A 111 18.09 1.02 15.38
N THR A 112 16.81 0.69 15.25
CA THR A 112 15.75 1.65 15.55
C THR A 112 15.72 1.87 17.05
N GLU A 113 15.96 3.10 17.48
CA GLU A 113 15.91 3.56 18.87
C GLU A 113 14.88 4.69 18.98
N SER A 114 14.61 5.16 20.21
CA SER A 114 13.74 6.32 20.48
C SER A 114 12.41 6.28 19.71
N PHE A 115 12.03 7.38 19.04
CA PHE A 115 10.77 7.51 18.33
C PHE A 115 10.63 6.57 17.13
N GLN A 116 11.71 6.32 16.36
CA GLN A 116 11.72 5.36 15.26
C GLN A 116 11.33 3.96 15.71
N LYS A 117 11.77 3.55 16.92
CA LYS A 117 11.36 2.26 17.48
C LYS A 117 9.89 2.23 17.85
N VAL A 118 9.34 3.31 18.40
CA VAL A 118 7.90 3.42 18.69
C VAL A 118 7.06 3.33 17.42
N ALA A 119 7.39 4.13 16.40
CA ALA A 119 6.69 4.09 15.11
C ALA A 119 6.80 2.69 14.47
N ARG A 120 7.96 2.03 14.57
CA ARG A 120 8.15 0.66 14.08
C ARG A 120 7.32 -0.37 14.84
N ILE A 121 7.16 -0.23 16.16
CA ILE A 121 6.29 -1.12 16.95
C ILE A 121 4.85 -1.02 16.44
N LEU A 122 4.35 0.19 16.16
CA LEU A 122 3.01 0.42 15.62
C LEU A 122 2.85 -0.15 14.21
N GLU A 123 3.83 0.07 13.34
CA GLU A 123 3.84 -0.47 11.98
C GLU A 123 3.84 -2.01 11.99
N GLU A 124 4.68 -2.61 12.84
CA GLU A 124 4.75 -4.07 12.98
C GLU A 124 3.47 -4.67 13.57
N ALA A 125 2.80 -3.95 14.45
CA ALA A 125 1.53 -4.40 15.02
C ALA A 125 0.46 -4.57 13.93
N VAL A 126 0.44 -3.67 12.94
CA VAL A 126 -0.44 -3.80 11.75
C VAL A 126 0.20 -4.59 10.60
N ARG A 127 1.43 -5.11 10.76
CA ARG A 127 2.21 -5.79 9.71
C ARG A 127 2.39 -4.95 8.44
N GLY A 128 2.43 -3.63 8.61
CA GLY A 128 2.51 -2.62 7.55
C GLY A 128 1.27 -2.53 6.64
N PHE A 129 0.13 -3.11 7.03
CA PHE A 129 -1.12 -2.90 6.31
C PHE A 129 -1.71 -1.52 6.59
N SER A 130 -2.29 -0.90 5.56
CA SER A 130 -3.11 0.29 5.71
C SER A 130 -4.33 -0.01 6.59
N ILE A 131 -4.71 0.95 7.43
CA ILE A 131 -5.87 0.83 8.32
C ILE A 131 -6.92 1.91 8.02
N ASP A 132 -8.18 1.51 7.86
CA ASP A 132 -9.22 2.40 7.32
C ASP A 132 -9.69 3.47 8.32
N ALA A 133 -10.11 3.07 9.52
CA ALA A 133 -10.85 3.94 10.43
C ALA A 133 -10.07 5.17 10.96
N HIS A 134 -8.74 5.09 11.01
CA HIS A 134 -7.89 6.12 11.61
C HIS A 134 -6.60 6.42 10.84
N SER A 135 -6.36 5.77 9.68
CA SER A 135 -5.08 5.79 8.95
C SER A 135 -3.86 5.40 9.81
N ASN A 136 -2.71 5.17 9.18
CA ASN A 136 -1.45 4.91 9.88
C ASN A 136 -0.87 6.22 10.44
N PHE A 137 -1.52 6.81 11.44
CA PHE A 137 -1.20 8.15 11.96
C PHE A 137 0.24 8.35 12.45
N TRP A 138 1.00 7.28 12.68
CA TRP A 138 2.40 7.31 13.08
C TRP A 138 3.36 7.42 11.89
N ALA A 139 2.90 7.14 10.67
CA ALA A 139 3.72 7.09 9.49
C ALA A 139 3.85 8.47 8.83
N GLY A 140 5.04 8.75 8.28
CA GLY A 140 5.32 10.02 7.57
C GLY A 140 5.47 11.24 8.46
N ILE A 141 5.39 11.08 9.79
CA ILE A 141 5.55 12.18 10.76
C ILE A 141 6.79 11.99 11.64
N ASN A 142 7.28 13.09 12.18
CA ASN A 142 8.36 13.11 13.15
C ASN A 142 7.83 13.05 14.60
N ARG A 143 8.75 12.96 15.56
CA ARG A 143 8.41 12.86 16.99
C ARG A 143 7.60 14.06 17.48
N GLU A 144 7.94 15.28 17.06
CA GLU A 144 7.25 16.50 17.51
C GLU A 144 5.78 16.52 17.10
N GLN A 145 5.50 16.13 15.85
CA GLN A 145 4.15 15.97 15.34
C GLN A 145 3.41 14.85 16.09
N PHE A 146 4.08 13.74 16.37
CA PHE A 146 3.48 12.59 17.04
C PHE A 146 3.04 12.89 18.48
N VAL A 147 3.88 13.57 19.27
CA VAL A 147 3.54 13.92 20.67
C VAL A 147 2.44 14.97 20.78
N GLN A 148 2.11 15.65 19.68
CA GLN A 148 1.03 16.64 19.59
C GLN A 148 -0.29 16.03 19.08
N LEU A 149 -0.34 14.72 18.81
CA LEU A 149 -1.57 14.07 18.38
C LEU A 149 -2.65 14.14 19.48
N HIS A 150 -3.90 14.24 19.04
CA HIS A 150 -5.07 14.27 19.92
C HIS A 150 -6.06 13.19 19.51
N MET A 151 -6.74 12.62 20.50
CA MET A 151 -7.83 11.67 20.33
C MET A 151 -9.06 12.23 21.05
N PHE A 152 -10.15 12.50 20.32
CA PHE A 152 -11.39 13.07 20.86
C PHE A 152 -11.16 14.30 21.78
N ASN A 153 -10.38 15.27 21.29
CA ASN A 153 -9.97 16.50 22.01
C ASN A 153 -9.11 16.28 23.27
N ARG A 154 -8.56 15.08 23.48
CA ARG A 154 -7.61 14.78 24.55
C ARG A 154 -6.23 14.53 23.97
N PRO A 155 -5.14 14.96 24.63
CA PRO A 155 -3.79 14.61 24.23
C PRO A 155 -3.63 13.10 24.14
N PHE A 156 -3.04 12.62 23.04
CA PHE A 156 -2.83 11.19 22.82
C PHE A 156 -1.79 10.61 23.80
N LEU A 157 -0.81 11.43 24.17
CA LEU A 157 0.11 11.20 25.28
C LEU A 157 -0.27 12.14 26.44
N ARG A 158 -0.50 11.58 27.62
CA ARG A 158 -0.91 12.33 28.81
C ARG A 158 0.28 13.11 29.38
N ARG A 159 -0.02 14.29 29.92
CA ARG A 159 0.89 15.07 30.77
C ARG A 159 0.34 15.16 32.19
N ASN A 160 1.22 15.12 33.18
CA ASN A 160 0.84 15.36 34.57
C ASN A 160 0.44 16.82 34.76
N GLU A 161 -0.51 17.06 35.67
CA GLU A 161 -1.04 18.41 35.93
C GLU A 161 -0.02 19.27 36.70
N ASP A 162 0.80 18.64 37.55
CA ASP A 162 1.73 19.34 38.45
C ASP A 162 2.99 19.87 37.75
N ASP A 163 3.61 19.05 36.89
CA ASP A 163 4.92 19.34 36.27
C ASP A 163 4.87 19.40 34.74
N CYS A 164 3.71 19.17 34.13
CA CYS A 164 3.52 19.08 32.67
C CYS A 164 4.37 18.01 31.98
N ASN A 165 5.01 17.10 32.71
CA ASN A 165 5.82 16.03 32.14
C ASN A 165 4.93 14.96 31.51
N LEU A 166 5.41 14.34 30.44
CA LEU A 166 4.76 13.19 29.83
C LEU A 166 4.75 12.01 30.82
N THR A 167 3.65 11.25 30.79
CA THR A 167 3.51 10.02 31.57
C THR A 167 2.82 8.93 30.77
N ALA A 168 3.37 7.72 30.83
CA ALA A 168 2.78 6.53 30.23
C ALA A 168 1.44 6.19 30.90
N GLU A 169 1.32 6.42 32.21
CA GLU A 169 0.12 6.12 32.97
C GLU A 169 -1.05 7.03 32.55
N GLY A 170 -2.13 6.39 32.08
CA GLY A 170 -3.31 7.09 31.58
C GLY A 170 -3.15 7.70 30.19
N SER A 171 -2.02 7.48 29.49
CA SER A 171 -1.89 7.82 28.07
C SER A 171 -2.80 6.94 27.21
N GLU A 172 -3.50 7.54 26.23
CA GLU A 172 -4.38 6.80 25.33
C GLU A 172 -3.59 5.74 24.53
N LEU A 173 -2.40 6.08 24.04
CA LEU A 173 -1.55 5.13 23.31
C LEU A 173 -1.31 3.83 24.11
N VAL A 174 -0.90 3.96 25.37
CA VAL A 174 -0.58 2.83 26.25
C VAL A 174 -1.83 2.01 26.54
N SER A 175 -2.93 2.68 26.93
CA SER A 175 -4.22 2.05 27.18
C SER A 175 -4.70 1.22 25.98
N ARG A 176 -4.54 1.74 24.76
CA ARG A 176 -4.92 1.04 23.52
C ARG A 176 -4.02 -0.15 23.21
N LEU A 177 -2.71 -0.03 23.43
CA LEU A 177 -1.75 -1.11 23.17
C LEU A 177 -1.90 -2.29 24.15
N GLU A 178 -2.29 -2.02 25.40
CA GLU A 178 -2.44 -3.01 26.47
C GLU A 178 -3.86 -3.60 26.54
N SER A 179 -4.86 -2.93 25.95
CA SER A 179 -6.25 -3.37 26.04
C SER A 179 -6.48 -4.77 25.47
N SER A 180 -7.19 -5.61 26.22
CA SER A 180 -7.67 -6.92 25.74
C SER A 180 -9.01 -6.82 24.97
N SER A 181 -9.64 -5.65 24.95
CA SER A 181 -10.92 -5.43 24.26
C SER A 181 -10.78 -5.50 22.75
N LYS A 182 -11.67 -6.23 22.06
CA LYS A 182 -11.65 -6.36 20.59
C LYS A 182 -11.78 -5.02 19.85
N THR A 183 -12.53 -4.07 20.42
CA THR A 183 -12.79 -2.74 19.84
C THR A 183 -12.00 -1.63 20.53
N GLY A 184 -11.60 -1.86 21.79
CA GLY A 184 -10.81 -0.92 22.57
C GLY A 184 -9.33 -0.96 22.26
N LYS A 185 -8.81 -2.07 21.72
CA LYS A 185 -7.36 -2.25 21.51
C LYS A 185 -6.86 -1.73 20.17
N MET A 186 -5.58 -1.38 20.16
CA MET A 186 -4.80 -1.16 18.96
C MET A 186 -3.71 -2.23 18.81
N PRO A 187 -3.60 -2.86 17.62
CA PRO A 187 -4.49 -2.72 16.47
C PRO A 187 -5.77 -3.54 16.60
N ARG A 188 -6.88 -2.98 16.13
CA ARG A 188 -8.20 -3.63 16.14
C ARG A 188 -8.14 -4.90 15.27
N TYR A 189 -8.77 -5.98 15.73
CA TYR A 189 -8.79 -7.27 15.01
C TYR A 189 -7.40 -7.84 14.66
N ARG A 190 -6.37 -7.51 15.44
CA ARG A 190 -5.02 -8.09 15.34
C ARG A 190 -4.61 -8.73 16.67
N PRO A 191 -3.56 -9.58 16.68
CA PRO A 191 -2.92 -9.99 17.92
C PRO A 191 -2.53 -8.79 18.77
N LEU A 192 -2.50 -8.98 20.09
CA LEU A 192 -2.00 -7.94 20.99
C LEU A 192 -0.52 -7.69 20.71
N VAL A 193 -0.07 -6.46 20.89
CA VAL A 193 1.36 -6.14 20.85
C VAL A 193 2.06 -6.87 21.99
N ASP A 194 3.25 -7.39 21.73
CA ASP A 194 4.04 -8.11 22.73
C ASP A 194 4.39 -7.20 23.94
N SER A 195 4.38 -7.77 25.15
CA SER A 195 4.59 -7.02 26.38
C SER A 195 5.94 -6.30 26.45
N SER A 196 7.00 -6.86 25.87
CA SER A 196 8.31 -6.17 25.82
C SER A 196 8.26 -4.89 24.98
N ARG A 197 7.40 -4.85 23.97
CA ARG A 197 7.21 -3.67 23.11
C ARG A 197 6.27 -2.66 23.74
N GLN A 198 5.25 -3.13 24.47
CA GLN A 198 4.41 -2.28 25.30
C GLN A 198 5.28 -1.54 26.33
N GLU A 199 6.14 -2.26 27.05
CA GLU A 199 7.06 -1.69 28.04
C GLU A 199 7.99 -0.65 27.43
N PHE A 200 8.58 -0.95 26.27
CA PHE A 200 9.43 0.03 25.57
C PHE A 200 8.68 1.35 25.27
N VAL A 201 7.41 1.28 24.86
CA VAL A 201 6.60 2.48 24.60
C VAL A 201 6.35 3.24 25.90
N ARG A 202 6.11 2.54 27.03
CA ARG A 202 5.95 3.18 28.34
C ARG A 202 7.21 3.91 28.77
N GLU A 203 8.34 3.21 28.78
CA GLU A 203 9.65 3.76 29.13
C GLU A 203 10.01 4.96 28.25
N TRP A 204 9.72 4.89 26.95
CA TRP A 204 9.95 6.01 26.03
C TRP A 204 9.10 7.23 26.39
N ILE A 205 7.81 7.06 26.75
CA ILE A 205 6.95 8.19 27.17
C ILE A 205 7.47 8.79 28.48
N ASP A 206 7.76 7.95 29.49
CA ASP A 206 8.19 8.41 30.81
C ASP A 206 9.58 9.08 30.77
N ALA A 207 10.44 8.67 29.83
CA ALA A 207 11.70 9.33 29.49
C ALA A 207 11.52 10.66 28.74
N GLN A 208 10.30 11.21 28.69
CA GLN A 208 9.92 12.44 28.01
C GLN A 208 10.00 12.37 26.48
N ALA A 209 9.68 11.19 25.92
CA ALA A 209 9.61 10.95 24.48
C ALA A 209 10.87 11.42 23.73
N PRO A 210 12.07 10.91 24.07
CA PRO A 210 13.30 11.31 23.40
C PRO A 210 13.18 11.11 21.89
N ASP A 211 13.74 12.04 21.13
CA ASP A 211 13.73 11.99 19.66
C ASP A 211 14.79 11.01 19.14
N ASN A 212 14.74 10.78 17.83
CA ASN A 212 15.78 10.10 17.08
C ASN A 212 17.09 10.88 17.09
N GLU A 213 18.18 10.20 16.75
CA GLU A 213 19.47 10.85 16.48
C GLU A 213 19.85 10.64 15.00
N PRO A 214 19.97 11.72 14.20
CA PRO A 214 19.62 13.12 14.51
C PRO A 214 18.12 13.37 14.76
N PRO A 215 17.75 14.45 15.47
CA PRO A 215 16.36 14.79 15.78
C PRO A 215 15.55 15.21 14.55
N GLY A 216 14.22 15.14 14.64
CA GLY A 216 13.30 15.56 13.58
C GLY A 216 13.14 14.56 12.42
N GLN A 217 13.82 13.41 12.48
CA GLN A 217 13.60 12.32 11.53
C GLN A 217 12.18 11.77 11.60
N ILE A 218 11.65 11.39 10.44
CA ILE A 218 10.39 10.64 10.34
C ILE A 218 10.56 9.28 11.02
N GLY A 219 9.55 8.84 11.76
CA GLY A 219 9.58 7.57 12.50
C GLY A 219 9.58 6.35 11.58
N VAL A 220 8.58 6.25 10.71
CA VAL A 220 8.49 5.22 9.66
C VAL A 220 7.96 5.88 8.39
N HIS A 221 8.55 5.53 7.25
CA HIS A 221 8.00 5.88 5.95
C HIS A 221 6.99 4.83 5.53
N HIS A 222 5.76 5.24 5.25
CA HIS A 222 4.82 4.36 4.56
C HIS A 222 5.10 4.41 3.06
N GLU A 223 5.25 3.24 2.46
CA GLU A 223 5.42 3.07 1.02
C GLU A 223 4.24 3.68 0.24
N ARG A 224 4.54 4.53 -0.75
CA ARG A 224 3.51 5.10 -1.64
C ARG A 224 2.98 4.03 -2.61
N GLU A 225 1.85 4.31 -3.25
CA GLU A 225 1.36 3.46 -4.34
C GLU A 225 2.16 3.74 -5.63
N PRO A 226 2.42 2.72 -6.47
CA PRO A 226 3.02 2.94 -7.76
C PRO A 226 2.14 3.81 -8.65
N ASN A 227 2.76 4.58 -9.53
CA ASN A 227 2.02 5.22 -10.61
C ASN A 227 1.41 4.10 -11.47
N LEU A 228 0.09 4.10 -11.58
CA LEU A 228 -0.56 3.11 -12.43
C LEU A 228 -0.23 3.43 -13.87
N GLU A 229 0.09 2.38 -14.63
CA GLU A 229 0.15 2.49 -16.09
C GLU A 229 -1.17 3.09 -16.58
N PRO A 230 -1.11 4.07 -17.50
CA PRO A 230 -2.31 4.53 -18.14
C PRO A 230 -3.01 3.30 -18.73
N LEU A 231 -4.30 3.15 -18.43
CA LEU A 231 -5.09 2.13 -19.10
C LEU A 231 -4.86 2.29 -20.61
N PRO A 232 -4.72 1.19 -21.37
CA PRO A 232 -4.60 1.28 -22.83
C PRO A 232 -5.64 2.27 -23.32
N SER A 233 -5.21 3.31 -24.04
CA SER A 233 -6.13 4.39 -24.38
C SER A 233 -7.34 3.77 -25.05
N TRP A 234 -8.54 4.11 -24.55
CA TRP A 234 -9.78 3.52 -25.06
C TRP A 234 -9.96 3.79 -26.57
N GLU A 235 -9.16 4.68 -27.17
CA GLU A 235 -8.96 4.84 -28.62
C GLU A 235 -8.53 3.55 -29.35
N GLN A 236 -7.77 2.66 -28.72
CA GLN A 236 -7.39 1.38 -29.31
C GLN A 236 -8.55 0.39 -29.34
N PHE A 237 -9.42 0.41 -28.33
CA PHE A 237 -10.69 -0.34 -28.32
C PHE A 237 -11.75 0.29 -29.24
N ARG A 238 -11.69 1.62 -29.47
CA ARG A 238 -12.62 2.40 -30.32
C ARG A 238 -12.66 1.96 -31.79
N LYS A 239 -11.70 1.16 -32.25
CA LYS A 239 -11.63 0.65 -33.64
C LYS A 239 -12.37 -0.65 -33.90
N SER A 240 -12.96 -1.30 -32.90
CA SER A 240 -13.89 -2.41 -33.17
C SER A 240 -15.22 -1.85 -33.69
N GLU A 241 -15.65 -2.29 -34.87
CA GLU A 241 -16.99 -1.95 -35.43
C GLU A 241 -18.14 -2.55 -34.62
N ARG A 242 -17.86 -3.47 -33.70
CA ARG A 242 -18.82 -4.10 -32.80
C ARG A 242 -18.40 -3.92 -31.35
N VAL A 243 -19.32 -3.37 -30.56
CA VAL A 243 -19.17 -3.20 -29.11
C VAL A 243 -19.92 -4.34 -28.43
N GLY A 244 -19.23 -5.16 -27.66
CA GLY A 244 -19.81 -6.27 -26.89
C GLY A 244 -19.83 -5.95 -25.40
N TYR A 245 -20.83 -6.47 -24.68
CA TYR A 245 -20.93 -6.24 -23.24
C TYR A 245 -19.74 -6.80 -22.48
N ARG A 246 -19.37 -8.07 -22.72
CA ARG A 246 -18.31 -8.74 -21.96
C ARG A 246 -16.92 -8.19 -22.27
N SER A 247 -16.69 -7.83 -23.53
CA SER A 247 -15.40 -7.33 -24.01
C SER A 247 -15.18 -5.86 -23.70
N ASP A 248 -16.20 -5.02 -23.92
CA ASP A 248 -16.02 -3.58 -24.02
C ASP A 248 -16.72 -2.79 -22.92
N ILE A 249 -17.87 -3.26 -22.40
CA ILE A 249 -18.66 -2.51 -21.40
C ILE A 249 -18.41 -2.99 -19.97
N ARG A 250 -18.40 -4.30 -19.74
CA ARG A 250 -18.22 -4.90 -18.42
C ARG A 250 -16.92 -4.49 -17.72
N PRO A 251 -15.77 -4.36 -18.42
CA PRO A 251 -14.52 -3.92 -17.79
C PRO A 251 -14.54 -2.45 -17.34
N LEU A 252 -15.48 -1.64 -17.81
CA LEU A 252 -15.61 -0.23 -17.41
C LEU A 252 -16.15 -0.07 -15.98
N PHE A 253 -16.80 -1.11 -15.45
CA PHE A 253 -17.31 -1.15 -14.08
C PHE A 253 -16.30 -1.82 -13.13
N ARG A 254 -15.96 -1.14 -12.03
CA ARG A 254 -15.07 -1.62 -10.97
C ARG A 254 -15.79 -2.60 -10.03
N ASP A 255 -15.02 -3.34 -9.22
CA ASP A 255 -15.60 -4.23 -8.20
C ASP A 255 -16.53 -3.49 -7.22
N PHE A 256 -16.21 -2.24 -6.90
CA PHE A 256 -17.09 -1.37 -6.11
C PHE A 256 -18.45 -1.11 -6.79
N ASP A 257 -18.44 -0.94 -8.12
CA ASP A 257 -19.65 -0.68 -8.90
C ASP A 257 -20.54 -1.92 -8.94
N LEU A 258 -19.95 -3.12 -9.01
CA LEU A 258 -20.65 -4.41 -8.95
C LEU A 258 -21.45 -4.56 -7.65
N GLU A 259 -20.76 -4.43 -6.52
CA GLU A 259 -21.39 -4.59 -5.21
C GLU A 259 -22.46 -3.53 -4.99
N THR A 260 -22.19 -2.30 -5.43
CA THR A 260 -23.08 -1.16 -5.16
C THR A 260 -24.33 -1.19 -6.04
N LEU A 261 -24.21 -1.46 -7.35
CA LEU A 261 -25.36 -1.56 -8.26
C LEU A 261 -26.24 -2.77 -7.92
N GLN A 262 -25.63 -3.91 -7.58
CA GLN A 262 -26.41 -5.08 -7.16
C GLN A 262 -27.17 -4.80 -5.85
N ARG A 263 -26.52 -4.15 -4.88
CA ARG A 263 -27.12 -3.87 -3.57
C ARG A 263 -28.14 -2.74 -3.58
N LEU A 264 -27.93 -1.67 -4.36
CA LEU A 264 -28.75 -0.47 -4.34
C LEU A 264 -29.82 -0.45 -5.44
N ASP A 265 -29.52 -0.99 -6.63
CA ASP A 265 -30.42 -0.97 -7.78
C ASP A 265 -30.95 -2.34 -8.19
N GLY A 266 -30.42 -3.42 -7.61
CA GLY A 266 -30.74 -4.78 -8.03
C GLY A 266 -30.19 -5.13 -9.42
N ILE A 267 -29.19 -4.39 -9.90
CA ILE A 267 -28.56 -4.60 -11.21
C ILE A 267 -27.31 -5.45 -11.03
N ASP A 268 -27.33 -6.67 -11.54
CA ASP A 268 -26.18 -7.57 -11.50
C ASP A 268 -25.36 -7.44 -12.78
N LEU A 269 -24.22 -6.75 -12.69
CA LEU A 269 -23.31 -6.54 -13.82
C LEU A 269 -22.63 -7.83 -14.32
N ASN A 270 -22.73 -8.96 -13.61
CA ASN A 270 -22.22 -10.24 -14.12
C ASN A 270 -23.27 -11.00 -14.95
N ASP A 271 -24.53 -10.57 -14.91
CA ASP A 271 -25.65 -11.11 -15.69
C ASP A 271 -26.02 -10.16 -16.83
N VAL A 272 -25.62 -10.52 -18.05
CA VAL A 272 -25.81 -9.67 -19.23
C VAL A 272 -27.28 -9.46 -19.56
N GLU A 273 -28.16 -10.41 -19.26
CA GLU A 273 -29.60 -10.25 -19.48
C GLU A 273 -30.20 -9.27 -18.47
N ASN A 274 -29.73 -9.30 -17.21
CA ASN A 274 -30.09 -8.30 -16.22
C ASN A 274 -29.64 -6.89 -16.65
N VAL A 275 -28.44 -6.77 -17.20
CA VAL A 275 -27.90 -5.48 -17.66
C VAL A 275 -28.65 -4.98 -18.88
N ARG A 276 -28.99 -5.85 -19.84
CA ARG A 276 -29.84 -5.52 -20.99
C ARG A 276 -31.21 -5.01 -20.55
N ALA A 277 -31.84 -5.68 -19.59
CA ALA A 277 -33.13 -5.26 -19.04
C ALA A 277 -33.08 -3.87 -18.35
N ASN A 278 -31.90 -3.47 -17.87
CA ASN A 278 -31.68 -2.18 -17.20
C ASN A 278 -30.87 -1.18 -18.06
N GLY A 279 -30.65 -1.47 -19.35
CA GLY A 279 -29.71 -0.72 -20.20
C GLY A 279 -30.03 0.78 -20.29
N GLU A 280 -31.29 1.15 -20.54
CA GLU A 280 -31.71 2.55 -20.62
C GLU A 280 -31.60 3.28 -19.28
N LYS A 281 -31.90 2.60 -18.16
CA LYS A 281 -31.75 3.16 -16.81
C LYS A 281 -30.28 3.46 -16.50
N LEU A 282 -29.37 2.55 -16.90
CA LEU A 282 -27.93 2.77 -16.76
C LEU A 282 -27.48 3.94 -17.65
N ARG A 283 -27.94 4.00 -18.90
CA ARG A 283 -27.63 5.09 -19.84
C ARG A 283 -28.05 6.45 -19.30
N GLU A 284 -29.27 6.58 -18.79
CA GLU A 284 -29.78 7.83 -18.20
C GLU A 284 -28.87 8.27 -17.04
N ARG A 285 -28.59 7.36 -16.11
CA ARG A 285 -27.78 7.67 -14.92
C ARG A 285 -26.32 7.99 -15.24
N LEU A 286 -25.75 7.35 -16.26
CA LEU A 286 -24.40 7.65 -16.76
C LEU A 286 -24.35 9.05 -17.40
N ASN A 287 -25.34 9.40 -18.22
CA ASN A 287 -25.45 10.73 -18.83
C ASN A 287 -25.68 11.84 -17.79
N GLU A 288 -26.44 11.56 -16.74
CA GLU A 288 -26.64 12.49 -15.62
C GLU A 288 -25.44 12.58 -14.66
N GLY A 289 -24.42 11.72 -14.84
CA GLY A 289 -23.25 11.65 -13.96
C GLY A 289 -23.56 11.11 -12.55
N SER A 290 -24.71 10.45 -12.36
CA SER A 290 -25.10 9.82 -11.08
C SER A 290 -24.57 8.38 -10.93
N LEU A 291 -23.93 7.87 -11.98
CA LEU A 291 -23.15 6.64 -12.00
C LEU A 291 -21.80 6.86 -12.69
N PRO A 292 -20.75 6.16 -12.23
CA PRO A 292 -20.61 5.50 -10.93
C PRO A 292 -20.87 6.40 -9.71
N TYR A 293 -21.19 5.80 -8.56
CA TYR A 293 -21.62 6.53 -7.34
C TYR A 293 -20.57 7.45 -6.72
N ASP A 294 -19.29 7.18 -6.99
CA ASP A 294 -18.11 7.82 -6.39
C ASP A 294 -17.20 8.46 -7.45
N ALA A 295 -17.55 8.36 -8.74
CA ALA A 295 -16.80 8.97 -9.84
C ALA A 295 -17.68 9.08 -11.10
N CYS A 296 -17.58 10.19 -11.83
CA CYS A 296 -18.23 10.33 -13.14
C CYS A 296 -17.39 9.64 -14.22
N TRP A 297 -18.06 8.99 -15.18
CA TRP A 297 -17.42 8.59 -16.44
C TRP A 297 -17.10 9.81 -17.31
N SER A 298 -16.09 9.68 -18.18
CA SER A 298 -15.83 10.69 -19.21
C SER A 298 -16.83 10.54 -20.36
N ASP A 299 -17.03 11.61 -21.15
CA ASP A 299 -17.93 11.62 -22.29
C ASP A 299 -17.64 10.46 -23.27
N GLU A 300 -16.38 10.08 -23.43
CA GLU A 300 -15.99 8.98 -24.32
C GLU A 300 -16.40 7.59 -23.82
N LEU A 301 -16.46 7.38 -22.51
CA LEU A 301 -16.95 6.13 -21.92
C LEU A 301 -18.48 6.04 -22.03
N ILE A 302 -19.15 7.19 -21.88
CA ILE A 302 -20.59 7.31 -22.09
C ILE A 302 -20.91 7.00 -23.56
N ASP A 303 -20.20 7.61 -24.52
CA ASP A 303 -20.33 7.33 -25.96
C ASP A 303 -20.17 5.84 -26.32
N LEU A 304 -19.27 5.12 -25.63
CA LEU A 304 -19.07 3.69 -25.86
C LEU A 304 -20.26 2.87 -25.34
N PHE A 305 -20.80 3.23 -24.17
CA PHE A 305 -22.00 2.62 -23.63
C PHE A 305 -23.23 2.90 -24.50
N GLU A 306 -23.38 4.12 -24.99
CA GLU A 306 -24.47 4.49 -25.90
C GLU A 306 -24.39 3.69 -27.21
N ARG A 307 -23.20 3.56 -27.80
CA ARG A 307 -23.02 2.73 -29.00
C ARG A 307 -23.38 1.26 -28.77
N TRP A 308 -23.09 0.71 -27.59
CA TRP A 308 -23.49 -0.66 -27.24
C TRP A 308 -25.01 -0.80 -27.12
N ILE A 309 -25.68 0.16 -26.50
CA ILE A 309 -27.15 0.24 -26.45
C ILE A 309 -27.72 0.32 -27.87
N ASP A 310 -27.20 1.23 -28.69
CA ASP A 310 -27.66 1.49 -30.06
C ASP A 310 -27.37 0.32 -31.01
N SER A 311 -26.32 -0.47 -30.77
CA SER A 311 -25.99 -1.67 -31.55
C SER A 311 -26.80 -2.91 -31.14
N GLY A 312 -27.83 -2.76 -30.29
CA GLY A 312 -28.69 -3.87 -29.86
C GLY A 312 -28.12 -4.69 -28.70
N MET A 313 -27.21 -4.12 -27.92
CA MET A 313 -26.66 -4.69 -26.68
C MET A 313 -26.04 -6.08 -26.87
N GLU A 314 -25.21 -6.26 -27.91
CA GLU A 314 -24.51 -7.53 -28.15
C GLU A 314 -23.67 -7.93 -26.92
N ASN A 315 -23.61 -9.23 -26.62
CA ASN A 315 -22.89 -9.73 -25.46
C ASN A 315 -21.39 -9.88 -25.73
#